data_AF-A0A378A1F3-F1
#
_entry.id   AF-A0A378A1F3-F1
#
_cell.length_a   1.000
_cell.length_b   1.000
_cell.length_c   1.000
_cell.angle_alpha   90.00
_cell.angle_beta   90.00
_cell.angle_gamma   90.00
#
_symmetry.space_group_name_H-M   'P 1'
#
loop_
_entity.id
_entity.type
_entity.pdbx_description
1 polymer ?
#
loop_
_entity_poly.entity_id
_entity_poly.type
_entity_poly.pdbx_seq_one_letter_code
_entity_poly.pdbx_strand_id
1 'polypeptide(L)'
;MIAPVSPADLWQGKERGDGLTRGLTLATGVAVPTPPNPKISWNPPWELLRPEGKRAHAARRGRPERSTDGPYAAAGISKSDIDTLMGVPQIVNSAGDFNINYGGVSDRTDRKSAEAGLKGKARTGAVGHQFALNATYYHEDYLLRGYRNFLPQNW
;
A
#
# COMPACT_ATOMS: atom_id res chain seq x y z
N MET A 1 18.91 1.12 2.22
CA MET A 1 19.29 2.54 2.39
C MET A 1 18.14 3.21 3.13
N ILE A 2 18.31 3.50 4.43
CA ILE A 2 17.26 4.12 5.25
C ILE A 2 17.31 5.62 4.96
N ALA A 3 16.24 6.18 4.40
CA ALA A 3 16.17 7.60 4.06
C ALA A 3 16.38 8.48 5.31
N PRO A 4 17.05 9.63 5.19
CA PRO A 4 17.15 10.58 6.29
C PRO A 4 15.74 11.05 6.67
N VAL A 5 15.35 10.77 7.90
CA VAL A 5 14.06 11.21 8.46
C VAL A 5 14.19 12.71 8.74
N SER A 6 13.55 13.55 7.92
CA SER A 6 13.39 14.99 8.21
C SER A 6 12.65 15.17 9.55
N PRO A 7 12.91 16.25 10.32
CA PRO A 7 12.31 16.46 11.65
C PRO A 7 10.77 16.47 11.64
N ALA A 8 10.17 16.78 10.50
CA ALA A 8 8.77 16.53 10.20
C ALA A 8 8.59 16.40 8.68
N ASP A 9 7.72 15.49 8.27
CA ASP A 9 7.32 15.28 6.88
C ASP A 9 5.80 15.15 6.78
N LEU A 10 5.25 15.84 5.77
CA LEU A 10 3.84 15.82 5.43
C LEU A 10 3.71 15.39 3.98
N TRP A 11 2.80 14.45 3.72
CA TRP A 11 2.53 13.97 2.37
C TRP A 11 1.02 13.82 2.16
N GLN A 12 0.56 14.20 0.98
CA GLN A 12 -0.78 13.93 0.50
C GLN A 12 -0.70 13.59 -0.99
N GLY A 13 -1.37 12.52 -1.39
CA GLY A 13 -1.45 12.07 -2.77
C GLY A 13 -2.87 11.63 -3.11
N LYS A 14 -3.26 11.90 -4.35
CA LYS A 14 -4.48 11.39 -4.95
C LYS A 14 -4.15 10.91 -6.35
N GLU A 15 -4.56 9.69 -6.66
CA GLU A 15 -4.34 9.07 -7.95
C GLU A 15 -5.69 8.63 -8.53
N ARG A 16 -5.74 8.51 -9.85
CA ARG A 16 -6.87 7.94 -10.57
C ARG A 16 -6.36 7.17 -11.78
N GLY A 17 -6.75 5.92 -11.88
CA GLY A 17 -6.60 5.10 -13.07
C GLY A 17 -7.98 4.72 -13.59
N ASP A 18 -8.18 4.85 -14.89
CA ASP A 18 -9.40 4.42 -15.57
C ASP A 18 -9.06 3.34 -16.60
N GLY A 19 -9.96 2.37 -16.81
CA GLY A 19 -9.80 1.33 -17.84
C GLY A 19 -8.60 0.39 -17.63
N LEU A 20 -8.23 0.14 -16.37
CA LEU A 20 -7.06 -0.66 -16.00
C LEU A 20 -7.27 -2.14 -16.34
N THR A 21 -6.55 -2.60 -17.36
CA THR A 21 -6.56 -4.00 -17.76
C THR A 21 -5.97 -4.91 -16.68
N ARG A 22 -6.79 -5.79 -16.12
CA ARG A 22 -6.33 -6.94 -15.31
C ARG A 22 -6.10 -8.15 -16.21
N GLY A 23 -5.35 -9.13 -15.68
CA GLY A 23 -5.09 -10.39 -16.38
C GLY A 23 -6.39 -11.11 -16.78
N LEU A 24 -6.25 -12.05 -17.71
CA LEU A 24 -7.34 -12.88 -18.24
C LEU A 24 -7.37 -14.23 -17.53
N THR A 25 -8.55 -14.82 -17.40
CA THR A 25 -8.72 -16.23 -17.02
C THR A 25 -9.24 -17.04 -18.21
N LEU A 26 -9.06 -18.36 -18.16
CA LEU A 26 -9.52 -19.28 -19.20
C LEU A 26 -10.62 -20.19 -18.64
N ALA A 27 -11.70 -20.36 -19.39
CA ALA A 27 -12.68 -21.40 -19.11
C ALA A 27 -12.04 -22.79 -19.28
N THR A 28 -12.59 -23.78 -18.58
CA THR A 28 -12.14 -25.17 -18.67
C THR A 28 -12.17 -25.65 -20.12
N GLY A 29 -11.07 -26.24 -20.59
CA GLY A 29 -10.96 -26.79 -21.95
C GLY A 29 -10.55 -25.76 -23.02
N VAL A 30 -10.40 -24.48 -22.67
CA VAL A 30 -9.84 -23.46 -23.58
C VAL A 30 -8.32 -23.54 -23.55
N ALA A 31 -7.70 -23.70 -24.72
CA ALA A 31 -6.25 -23.65 -24.85
C ALA A 31 -5.71 -22.24 -24.56
N VAL A 32 -4.47 -22.15 -24.08
CA VAL A 32 -3.82 -20.85 -23.82
C VAL A 32 -3.69 -20.07 -25.13
N PRO A 33 -4.31 -18.88 -25.26
CA PRO A 33 -4.25 -18.10 -26.48
C PRO A 33 -2.90 -17.37 -26.61
N THR A 34 -2.57 -16.96 -27.82
CA THR A 34 -1.48 -16.01 -28.05
C THR A 34 -1.73 -14.71 -27.27
N PRO A 35 -0.70 -14.09 -26.68
CA PRO A 35 -0.88 -12.84 -25.96
C PRO A 35 -1.60 -11.79 -26.83
N PRO A 36 -2.61 -11.11 -26.28
CA PRO A 36 -3.31 -10.05 -26.99
C PRO A 36 -2.40 -8.83 -27.21
N ASN A 37 -2.77 -7.96 -28.15
CA ASN A 37 -2.01 -6.74 -28.43
C ASN A 37 -1.99 -5.83 -27.18
N PRO A 38 -0.80 -5.52 -26.61
CA PRO A 38 -0.70 -4.75 -25.37
C PRO A 38 -1.10 -3.27 -25.54
N LYS A 39 -1.36 -2.81 -26.78
CA LYS A 39 -1.82 -1.45 -27.07
C LYS A 39 -3.35 -1.29 -27.01
N ILE A 40 -4.09 -2.38 -26.79
CA ILE A 40 -5.56 -2.38 -26.75
C ILE A 40 -6.00 -2.70 -25.32
N SER A 41 -6.74 -1.78 -24.69
CA SER A 41 -7.49 -2.10 -23.48
C SER A 41 -8.86 -2.65 -23.87
N TRP A 42 -9.18 -3.84 -23.37
CA TRP A 42 -10.52 -4.44 -23.46
C TRP A 42 -11.40 -4.09 -22.25
N ASN A 43 -10.83 -3.41 -21.26
CA ASN A 43 -11.59 -2.93 -20.12
C ASN A 43 -12.26 -1.60 -20.48
N PRO A 44 -13.51 -1.41 -20.05
CA PRO A 44 -14.26 -0.22 -20.41
C PRO A 44 -13.64 1.01 -19.75
N PRO A 45 -13.78 2.19 -20.37
CA PRO A 45 -13.16 3.43 -19.87
C PRO A 45 -13.73 3.89 -18.51
N TRP A 46 -14.78 3.25 -18.02
CA TRP A 46 -15.41 3.54 -16.73
C TRP A 46 -14.95 2.61 -15.59
N GLU A 47 -14.16 1.57 -15.87
CA GLU A 47 -13.44 0.88 -14.79
C GLU A 47 -12.56 1.86 -14.04
N LEU A 48 -12.44 1.67 -12.73
CA LEU A 48 -11.97 2.73 -11.85
C LEU A 48 -11.03 2.19 -10.77
N LEU A 49 -9.91 2.88 -10.61
CA LEU A 49 -9.03 2.80 -9.45
C LEU A 49 -8.85 4.21 -8.91
N ARG A 50 -9.23 4.46 -7.65
CA ARG A 50 -8.99 5.74 -6.98
C ARG A 50 -8.31 5.54 -5.63
N PRO A 51 -6.98 5.57 -5.59
CA PRO A 51 -6.22 5.65 -4.35
C PRO A 51 -6.19 7.11 -3.87
N GLU A 52 -6.43 7.31 -2.58
CA GLU A 52 -6.20 8.58 -1.90
C GLU A 52 -5.45 8.32 -0.59
N GLY A 53 -4.43 9.12 -0.31
CA GLY A 53 -3.58 8.90 0.85
C GLY A 53 -3.09 10.21 1.46
N LYS A 54 -3.00 10.24 2.79
CA LYS A 54 -2.42 11.33 3.56
C LYS A 54 -1.57 10.77 4.69
N ARG A 55 -0.41 11.38 4.92
CA ARG A 55 0.56 10.94 5.94
C ARG A 55 1.18 12.16 6.59
N ALA A 56 1.36 12.08 7.90
CA ALA A 56 2.09 13.06 8.67
C ALA A 56 2.99 12.33 9.65
N HIS A 57 4.26 12.68 9.67
CA HIS A 57 5.23 12.07 10.56
C HIS A 57 6.17 13.15 11.11
N ALA A 58 6.59 12.96 12.35
CA ALA A 58 7.46 13.89 13.07
C ALA A 58 8.48 13.11 13.91
N ALA A 59 9.72 13.57 13.90
CA ALA A 59 10.82 12.95 14.63
C ALA A 59 11.67 13.99 15.35
N ARG A 60 12.05 13.68 16.59
CA ARG A 60 12.91 14.53 17.42
C ARG A 60 14.05 13.73 18.03
N ARG A 61 15.26 14.29 17.98
CA ARG A 61 16.44 13.76 18.67
C ARG A 61 16.90 14.76 19.72
N GLY A 62 17.24 14.29 20.92
CA GLY A 62 17.67 15.17 22.02
C GLY A 62 19.15 15.57 21.99
N ARG A 63 19.82 15.54 20.83
CA ARG A 63 21.28 15.61 20.69
C ARG A 63 21.69 16.41 19.44
N PRO A 64 22.94 16.92 19.38
CA PRO A 64 23.49 17.56 18.19
C PRO A 64 23.53 16.58 17.00
N GLU A 65 23.31 17.11 15.80
CA GLU A 65 23.09 16.39 14.53
C GLU A 65 24.14 15.31 14.18
N ARG A 66 25.32 15.40 14.79
CA ARG A 66 26.50 14.54 14.54
C ARG A 66 26.65 13.33 15.48
N SER A 67 25.81 13.19 16.51
CA SER A 67 25.90 12.09 17.50
C SER A 67 24.68 11.16 17.45
N THR A 68 24.92 9.86 17.38
CA THR A 68 23.88 8.80 17.38
C THR A 68 23.53 8.26 18.76
N ASP A 69 24.30 8.63 19.79
CA ASP A 69 24.02 8.30 21.19
C ASP A 69 22.97 9.28 21.72
N GLY A 70 22.08 8.86 22.63
CA GLY A 70 21.07 9.70 23.29
C GLY A 70 19.62 9.32 23.06
N PRO A 71 18.71 10.08 23.69
CA PRO A 71 17.29 9.84 23.58
C PRO A 71 16.78 10.29 22.20
N TYR A 72 15.86 9.51 21.65
CA TYR A 72 15.14 9.83 20.42
C TYR A 72 13.66 9.48 20.58
N ALA A 73 12.82 10.17 19.83
CA ALA A 73 11.41 9.84 19.69
C ALA A 73 10.91 10.18 18.29
N ALA A 74 9.95 9.41 17.80
CA ALA A 74 9.25 9.63 16.54
C ALA A 74 7.78 9.22 16.68
N ALA A 75 6.90 9.88 15.95
CA ALA A 75 5.50 9.52 15.87
C ALA A 75 4.94 9.83 14.48
N GLY A 76 3.97 9.02 14.05
CA GLY A 76 3.37 9.16 12.74
C GLY A 76 1.91 8.74 12.70
N ILE A 77 1.14 9.44 11.88
CA ILE A 77 -0.24 9.13 11.56
C ILE A 77 -0.40 9.00 10.04
N SER A 78 -1.20 8.04 9.59
CA SER A 78 -1.53 7.90 8.18
C SER A 78 -2.96 7.49 7.96
N LYS A 79 -3.54 7.98 6.88
CA LYS A 79 -4.87 7.63 6.42
C LYS A 79 -4.81 7.26 4.94
N SER A 80 -5.39 6.13 4.55
CA SER A 80 -5.48 5.66 3.17
C SER A 80 -6.89 5.20 2.82
N ASP A 81 -7.34 5.57 1.63
CA ASP A 81 -8.55 5.10 0.96
C ASP A 81 -8.15 4.48 -0.38
N ILE A 82 -8.76 3.36 -0.72
CA ILE A 82 -8.71 2.83 -2.08
C ILE A 82 -10.12 2.41 -2.45
N ASP A 83 -10.65 2.93 -3.54
CA ASP A 83 -11.87 2.42 -4.16
C ASP A 83 -11.55 1.82 -5.52
N THR A 84 -12.12 0.64 -5.78
CA THR A 84 -11.95 -0.07 -7.05
C THR A 84 -13.28 -0.49 -7.65
N LEU A 85 -13.34 -0.48 -8.98
CA LEU A 85 -14.33 -1.15 -9.80
C LEU A 85 -13.57 -1.84 -10.92
N MET A 86 -13.51 -3.17 -10.87
CA MET A 86 -12.64 -3.99 -11.71
C MET A 86 -13.32 -5.29 -12.09
N GLY A 87 -13.14 -5.72 -13.33
CA GLY A 87 -13.48 -7.05 -13.81
C GLY A 87 -12.24 -7.89 -14.09
N VAL A 88 -12.40 -9.21 -14.04
CA VAL A 88 -11.42 -10.17 -14.55
C VAL A 88 -12.11 -10.95 -15.68
N PRO A 89 -11.81 -10.66 -16.95
CA PRO A 89 -12.45 -11.33 -18.08
C PRO A 89 -12.05 -12.81 -18.13
N GLN A 90 -13.04 -13.67 -18.39
CA GLN A 90 -12.84 -15.09 -18.62
C GLN A 90 -13.07 -15.42 -20.10
N ILE A 91 -12.03 -15.89 -20.78
CA ILE A 91 -12.10 -16.35 -22.17
C ILE A 91 -12.87 -17.67 -22.22
N VAL A 92 -13.87 -17.75 -23.10
CA VAL A 92 -14.81 -18.89 -23.18
C VAL A 92 -14.60 -19.78 -24.39
N ASN A 93 -13.84 -19.36 -25.39
CA ASN A 93 -13.57 -20.15 -26.59
C ASN A 93 -12.24 -19.78 -27.28
N SER A 94 -11.88 -20.53 -28.32
CA SER A 94 -10.66 -20.31 -29.11
C SER A 94 -10.72 -19.08 -30.03
N ALA A 95 -11.89 -18.46 -30.21
CA ALA A 95 -12.03 -17.22 -30.97
C ALA A 95 -11.61 -15.98 -30.14
N GLY A 96 -11.46 -16.15 -28.82
CA GLY A 96 -11.10 -15.07 -27.90
C GLY A 96 -12.30 -14.34 -27.29
N ASP A 97 -13.52 -14.87 -27.46
CA ASP A 97 -14.69 -14.34 -26.78
C ASP A 97 -14.51 -14.49 -25.27
N PHE A 98 -14.95 -13.48 -24.51
CA PHE A 98 -14.86 -13.49 -23.06
C PHE A 98 -16.14 -12.98 -22.43
N ASN A 99 -16.38 -13.43 -21.20
CA ASN A 99 -17.40 -12.88 -20.32
C ASN A 99 -16.70 -12.07 -19.23
N ILE A 100 -17.25 -10.91 -18.85
CA ILE A 100 -16.74 -10.13 -17.73
C ILE A 100 -17.88 -9.65 -16.83
N ASN A 101 -17.65 -9.69 -15.52
CA ASN A 101 -18.46 -8.97 -14.54
C ASN A 101 -17.53 -8.23 -13.59
N TYR A 102 -18.05 -7.16 -13.02
CA TYR A 102 -17.26 -6.22 -12.25
C TYR A 102 -17.53 -6.45 -10.77
N GLY A 103 -16.49 -6.31 -10.00
CA GLY A 103 -16.54 -6.24 -8.56
C GLY A 103 -15.57 -5.18 -8.10
N GLY A 104 -15.30 -5.16 -6.81
CA GLY A 104 -14.35 -4.23 -6.29
C GLY A 104 -14.12 -4.46 -4.82
N VAL A 105 -13.00 -3.91 -4.39
CA VAL A 105 -12.68 -3.67 -2.99
C VAL A 105 -12.66 -2.18 -2.71
N SER A 106 -13.12 -1.83 -1.51
CA SER A 106 -12.91 -0.54 -0.89
C SER A 106 -12.14 -0.77 0.40
N ASP A 107 -10.95 -0.19 0.47
CA ASP A 107 -10.02 -0.35 1.59
C ASP A 107 -9.86 0.99 2.29
N ARG A 108 -10.19 1.01 3.57
CA ARG A 108 -9.91 2.13 4.46
C ARG A 108 -8.89 1.72 5.50
N THR A 109 -7.87 2.56 5.71
CA THR A 109 -6.95 2.35 6.81
C THR A 109 -6.59 3.64 7.51
N ASP A 110 -6.64 3.60 8.85
CA ASP A 110 -6.15 4.65 9.74
C ASP A 110 -5.06 4.06 10.63
N ARG A 111 -3.84 4.60 10.59
CA ARG A 111 -2.68 4.09 11.34
C ARG A 111 -2.11 5.16 12.26
N LYS A 112 -1.68 4.73 13.45
CA LYS A 112 -0.93 5.52 14.42
C LYS A 112 0.30 4.74 14.85
N SER A 113 1.44 5.40 14.90
CA SER A 113 2.71 4.81 15.31
C SER A 113 3.48 5.77 16.21
N ALA A 114 4.23 5.22 17.16
CA ALA A 114 5.18 5.96 17.97
C ALA A 114 6.38 5.08 18.32
N GLU A 115 7.55 5.67 18.40
CA GLU A 115 8.76 5.04 18.91
C GLU A 115 9.51 6.02 19.80
N ALA A 116 10.07 5.52 20.89
CA ALA A 116 11.04 6.25 21.67
C ALA A 116 12.15 5.31 22.14
N GLY A 117 13.36 5.83 22.31
CA GLY A 117 14.47 5.02 22.76
C GLY A 117 15.66 5.82 23.23
N LEU A 118 16.65 5.11 23.74
CA LEU A 118 17.91 5.63 24.25
C LEU A 118 19.04 4.76 23.74
N LYS A 119 20.03 5.39 23.10
CA LYS A 119 21.31 4.76 22.75
C LYS A 119 22.42 5.32 23.62
N GLY A 120 23.40 4.51 23.98
CA GLY A 120 24.49 5.00 24.82
C GLY A 120 25.66 4.05 24.91
N LYS A 121 26.66 4.51 25.64
CA LYS A 121 27.88 3.77 25.94
C LYS A 121 28.10 3.82 27.46
N ALA A 122 28.52 2.70 28.03
CA ALA A 122 28.88 2.59 29.44
C ALA A 122 30.26 1.93 29.55
N ARG A 123 30.94 2.08 30.70
CA ARG A 123 32.19 1.38 30.97
C ARG A 123 32.11 0.70 32.33
N THR A 124 32.56 -0.56 32.37
CA THR A 124 32.66 -1.36 33.58
C THR A 124 34.11 -1.83 33.69
N GLY A 125 34.92 -1.13 34.50
CA GLY A 125 36.36 -1.34 34.55
C GLY A 125 37.03 -1.08 33.19
N ALA A 126 37.78 -2.05 32.68
CA ALA A 126 38.44 -1.97 31.36
C ALA A 126 37.48 -2.24 30.17
N VAL A 127 36.24 -2.66 30.44
CA VAL A 127 35.28 -3.08 29.39
C VAL A 127 34.36 -1.92 29.02
N GLY A 128 34.29 -1.60 27.72
CA GLY A 128 33.31 -0.67 27.17
C GLY A 128 32.07 -1.41 26.67
N HIS A 129 30.88 -0.93 27.03
CA HIS A 129 29.59 -1.41 26.59
C HIS A 129 28.92 -0.37 25.69
N GLN A 130 28.18 -0.83 24.70
CA GLN A 130 27.23 -0.01 23.95
C GLN A 130 25.85 -0.63 24.13
N PHE A 131 24.84 0.20 24.30
CA PHE A 131 23.46 -0.27 24.51
C PHE A 131 22.48 0.57 23.71
N ALA A 132 21.36 -0.06 23.40
CA ALA A 132 20.18 0.57 22.81
C ALA A 132 18.94 -0.01 23.47
N LEU A 133 18.05 0.86 23.91
CA LEU A 133 16.74 0.50 24.46
C LEU A 133 15.68 1.22 23.64
N ASN A 134 14.65 0.50 23.18
CA ASN A 134 13.58 1.05 22.36
C ASN A 134 12.22 0.53 22.83
N ALA A 135 11.21 1.40 22.73
CA ALA A 135 9.80 1.09 22.93
C ALA A 135 9.01 1.59 21.72
N THR A 136 8.12 0.74 21.21
CA THR A 136 7.33 1.02 20.00
C THR A 136 5.86 0.80 20.26
N TYR A 137 5.02 1.64 19.66
CA TYR A 137 3.57 1.52 19.63
C TYR A 137 3.09 1.55 18.19
N TYR A 138 2.14 0.68 17.87
CA TYR A 138 1.48 0.65 16.59
C TYR A 138 0.01 0.29 16.77
N HIS A 139 -0.86 1.00 16.06
CA HIS A 139 -2.29 0.73 16.01
C HIS A 139 -2.83 1.02 14.61
N GLU A 140 -3.71 0.15 14.14
CA GLU A 140 -4.33 0.21 12.83
C GLU A 140 -5.81 -0.15 12.93
N ASP A 141 -6.65 0.76 12.43
CA ASP A 141 -8.05 0.47 12.11
C ASP A 141 -8.14 0.18 10.61
N TYR A 142 -8.53 -1.04 10.26
CA TYR A 142 -8.64 -1.50 8.88
C TYR A 142 -10.08 -1.93 8.57
N LEU A 143 -10.63 -1.39 7.48
CA LEU A 143 -11.93 -1.77 6.96
C LEU A 143 -11.80 -2.13 5.49
N LEU A 144 -12.09 -3.39 5.18
CA LEU A 144 -12.18 -3.92 3.83
C LEU A 144 -13.64 -4.20 3.49
N ARG A 145 -14.11 -3.65 2.39
CA ARG A 145 -15.43 -3.96 1.81
C ARG A 145 -15.23 -4.55 0.43
N GLY A 146 -15.91 -5.66 0.16
CA GLY A 146 -15.87 -6.30 -1.15
C GLY A 146 -17.26 -6.41 -1.76
N TYR A 147 -17.35 -6.29 -3.08
CA TYR A 147 -18.54 -6.62 -3.85
C TYR A 147 -18.16 -7.36 -5.14
N ARG A 148 -19.10 -8.16 -5.64
CA ARG A 148 -19.00 -8.91 -6.90
C ARG A 148 -20.33 -8.84 -7.62
N ASN A 149 -20.32 -9.15 -8.91
CA ASN A 149 -21.52 -9.16 -9.75
C ASN A 149 -22.22 -7.80 -9.76
N PHE A 150 -21.45 -6.73 -9.95
CA PHE A 150 -21.97 -5.38 -10.06
C PHE A 150 -22.97 -5.25 -11.21
N LEU A 151 -22.76 -5.99 -12.30
CA LEU A 151 -23.70 -6.07 -13.40
C LEU A 151 -24.71 -7.21 -13.19
N PRO A 152 -26.00 -7.01 -13.55
CA PRO A 152 -27.03 -8.05 -13.44
C PRO A 152 -26.74 -9.32 -14.25
N GLN A 153 -25.95 -9.19 -15.31
CA GLN A 153 -25.46 -10.26 -16.16
C GLN A 153 -24.04 -9.93 -16.63
N ASN A 154 -23.30 -10.95 -17.08
CA ASN A 154 -21.98 -10.72 -17.66
C ASN A 154 -22.10 -9.85 -18.92
N TRP A 155 -21.13 -8.96 -19.10
CA TRP A 155 -20.92 -8.21 -20.31
C TRP A 155 -20.03 -9.00 -21.27
#